data_AF-A0A174WP21-F1
#
_entry.id   AF-A0A174WP21-F1
#
_cell.length_a   1.000
_cell.length_b   1.000
_cell.length_c   1.000
_cell.angle_alpha   90.00
_cell.angle_beta   90.00
_cell.angle_gamma   90.00
#
_symmetry.space_group_name_H-M   'P 1'
#
loop_
_entity.id
_entity.type
_entity.pdbx_description
1 polymer ?
#
loop_
_entity_poly.entity_id
_entity_poly.type
_entity_poly.pdbx_seq_one_letter_code
_entity_poly.pdbx_strand_id
1 'polypeptide(L)' 'MCNCIYDMKKRLEEKGYEHVQPPVEILSGRVYISFTAREPGKKREREVPILLSKCPICGMKYEKELDPRDIID' A
#
# COMPACT_ATOMS: atom_id res chain seq x y z
N MET A 1 7.06 -2.31 -11.54
CA MET A 1 5.95 -2.16 -10.55
C MET A 1 5.86 -3.45 -9.73
N CYS A 2 5.74 -3.38 -8.40
CA CYS A 2 5.86 -4.56 -7.52
C CYS A 2 4.50 -5.21 -7.22
N ASN A 3 4.35 -6.52 -7.48
CA ASN A 3 3.08 -7.25 -7.35
C ASN A 3 3.02 -8.29 -6.22
N CYS A 4 4.01 -8.35 -5.33
CA CYS A 4 4.16 -9.44 -4.35
C CYS A 4 2.96 -9.63 -3.40
N ILE A 5 2.20 -8.56 -3.11
CA ILE A 5 0.99 -8.64 -2.29
C ILE A 5 -0.12 -9.42 -3.02
N TYR A 6 -0.28 -9.21 -4.33
CA TYR A 6 -1.23 -9.96 -5.15
C TYR A 6 -0.84 -11.43 -5.22
N ASP A 7 0.44 -11.72 -5.40
CA ASP A 7 0.94 -13.09 -5.41
C ASP A 7 0.69 -13.78 -4.07
N MET A 8 0.88 -13.06 -2.95
CA MET A 8 0.60 -13.59 -1.62
C MET A 8 -0.90 -13.84 -1.41
N LYS A 9 -1.75 -12.90 -1.81
CA LYS A 9 -3.21 -13.07 -1.75
C LYS A 9 -3.65 -14.30 -2.52
N LYS A 10 -3.21 -14.44 -3.77
CA LYS A 10 -3.53 -15.58 -4.64
C LYS A 10 -3.06 -16.90 -4.01
N ARG A 11 -1.84 -16.95 -3.46
CA ARG A 11 -1.32 -18.14 -2.76
C ARG A 11 -2.15 -18.54 -1.54
N LEU A 12 -2.76 -17.58 -0.84
CA LEU A 12 -3.65 -17.86 0.28
C LEU A 12 -5.02 -18.36 -0.22
N GLU A 13 -5.56 -17.77 -1.27
CA GLU A 13 -6.80 -18.24 -1.92
C GLU A 13 -6.62 -19.68 -2.45
N GLU A 14 -5.50 -19.99 -3.11
CA GLU A 14 -5.15 -21.34 -3.59
C GLU A 14 -4.99 -22.36 -2.45
N LYS A 15 -4.68 -21.91 -1.24
CA LYS A 15 -4.63 -22.75 -0.03
C LYS A 15 -6.01 -22.99 0.60
N GLY A 16 -7.08 -22.46 0.02
CA GLY A 16 -8.45 -22.64 0.49
C GLY A 16 -8.88 -21.67 1.58
N TYR A 17 -8.16 -20.56 1.79
CA TYR A 17 -8.62 -19.51 2.70
C TYR A 17 -9.73 -18.68 2.04
N GLU A 18 -10.87 -18.56 2.71
CA GLU A 18 -11.97 -17.69 2.29
C GLU A 18 -11.72 -16.25 2.77
N HIS A 19 -12.08 -15.25 1.95
CA HIS A 19 -11.99 -13.82 2.27
C HIS A 19 -10.57 -13.28 2.60
N VAL A 20 -9.59 -13.52 1.73
CA VAL A 20 -8.24 -12.96 1.89
C VAL A 20 -8.20 -11.46 1.58
N GLN A 21 -8.17 -10.64 2.63
CA GLN A 21 -7.89 -9.21 2.54
C GLN A 21 -6.54 -8.89 3.20
N PRO A 22 -5.59 -8.24 2.49
CA PRO A 22 -4.37 -7.80 3.11
C PRO A 22 -4.66 -6.68 4.13
N PRO A 23 -3.89 -6.57 5.24
CA PRO A 23 -4.09 -5.54 6.27
C PRO A 23 -3.61 -4.14 5.81
N VAL A 24 -3.57 -3.92 4.51
CA VAL A 24 -3.01 -2.75 3.84
C VAL A 24 -3.83 -2.44 2.60
N GLU A 25 -4.07 -1.16 2.35
CA GLU A 25 -4.74 -0.72 1.15
C GLU A 25 -3.79 -0.78 -0.05
N ILE A 26 -4.31 -1.19 -1.21
CA ILE A 26 -3.56 -1.22 -2.46
C ILE A 26 -4.16 -0.19 -3.40
N LEU A 27 -3.38 0.83 -3.74
CA LEU A 27 -3.73 1.82 -4.76
C LEU A 27 -2.62 1.82 -5.81
N SER A 28 -2.98 1.53 -7.07
CA SER A 28 -2.03 1.50 -8.20
C SER A 28 -0.75 0.70 -7.89
N GLY A 29 -0.90 -0.54 -7.39
CA GLY A 29 0.22 -1.46 -7.08
C GLY A 29 1.16 -1.02 -5.96
N ARG A 30 0.81 0.03 -5.23
CA ARG A 30 1.55 0.51 -4.05
C ARG A 30 0.77 0.18 -2.78
N VAL A 31 1.51 -0.16 -1.73
CA VAL A 31 0.95 -0.54 -0.43
C VAL A 31 0.90 0.66 0.49
N TYR A 32 -0.27 0.89 1.08
CA TYR A 32 -0.52 1.93 2.06
C TYR A 32 -0.89 1.30 3.41
N ILE A 33 -0.35 1.84 4.49
CA ILE A 33 -0.82 1.56 5.85
C ILE A 33 -1.74 2.71 6.25
N SER A 34 -3.00 2.40 6.53
CA SER A 34 -3.98 3.37 7.00
C SER A 34 -3.86 3.57 8.51
N PHE A 35 -3.58 4.80 8.93
CA PHE A 35 -3.59 5.21 10.34
C PHE A 35 -4.89 5.94 10.65
N THR A 36 -5.55 5.59 11.75
CA THR A 36 -6.63 6.42 12.27
C THR A 36 -6.02 7.55 13.07
N ALA A 37 -6.23 8.79 12.64
CA ALA A 37 -5.68 9.97 13.29
C ALA A 37 -6.73 11.06 13.48
N ARG A 38 -6.54 11.84 14.54
CA ARG A 38 -7.34 13.04 14.83
C ARG A 38 -6.45 14.26 14.80
N GLU A 39 -6.78 15.21 13.93
CA GLU A 39 -6.05 16.48 13.88
C GLU A 39 -6.35 17.35 15.11
N PRO A 40 -5.36 18.14 15.59
CA PRO A 40 -5.60 19.12 16.64
C PRO A 40 -6.79 20.03 16.29
N GLY A 41 -7.71 20.19 17.23
CA GLY A 41 -8.91 21.02 17.05
C GLY A 41 -10.05 20.39 16.23
N LYS A 42 -9.85 19.22 15.60
CA LYS A 42 -10.96 18.48 14.96
C LYS A 42 -11.66 17.58 15.98
N LYS A 43 -12.95 17.32 15.76
CA LYS A 43 -13.75 16.40 16.61
C LYS A 43 -13.81 14.97 16.08
N ARG A 44 -13.60 14.79 14.77
CA ARG A 44 -13.69 13.48 14.10
C ARG A 44 -12.30 12.96 13.79
N GLU A 45 -12.15 11.65 13.92
CA GLU A 45 -11.02 10.90 13.39
C GLU A 45 -11.17 10.70 11.88
N ARG A 46 -10.05 10.48 11.21
CA ARG A 46 -10.00 10.11 9.79
C ARG A 46 -8.89 9.09 9.57
N GLU A 47 -9.07 8.27 8.53
CA GLU A 47 -8.01 7.42 8.02
C GLU A 47 -7.00 8.25 7.23
N VAL A 48 -5.73 8.03 7.52
CA VAL A 48 -4.58 8.68 6.88
C VAL A 48 -3.73 7.58 6.26
N PRO A 49 -3.84 7.35 4.94
CA PRO A 49 -3.05 6.34 4.26
C PRO A 49 -1.60 6.82 4.09
N ILE A 50 -0.66 6.03 4.59
CA ILE A 50 0.79 6.28 4.44
C ILE A 50 1.37 5.29 3.45
N LEU A 51 1.94 5.82 2.37
CA LEU A 51 2.63 5.02 1.37
C LEU A 51 3.89 4.37 1.95
N LEU A 52 4.03 3.05 1.79
CA LEU A 52 5.27 2.36 2.12
C LEU A 52 6.33 2.64 1.06
N SER A 53 7.55 2.97 1.50
CA SER A 53 8.69 3.23 0.59
C SER A 53 9.23 1.96 -0.07
N LYS A 54 8.93 0.80 0.50
CA LYS A 54 9.35 -0.53 0.04
C LYS A 54 8.18 -1.51 0.12
N CYS A 55 8.23 -2.56 -0.70
CA CYS A 55 7.31 -3.68 -0.58
C CYS A 55 7.54 -4.41 0.75
N PRO A 56 6.49 -4.64 1.57
CA PRO A 56 6.64 -5.35 2.85
C PRO A 56 6.90 -6.86 2.67
N ILE A 57 6.77 -7.39 1.45
CA ILE A 57 6.99 -8.81 1.14
C ILE A 57 8.42 -9.06 0.65
N CYS A 58 8.89 -8.29 -0.35
CA CYS A 58 10.20 -8.53 -0.97
C CYS A 58 11.27 -7.48 -0.63
N GLY A 59 10.92 -6.40 0.08
CA GLY A 59 11.87 -5.36 0.50
C GLY A 59 12.35 -4.42 -0.62
N MET A 60 11.97 -4.66 -1.88
CA MET A 60 12.31 -3.79 -3.00
C MET A 60 11.54 -2.47 -2.94
N LYS A 61 12.18 -1.38 -3.39
CA LYS A 61 11.49 -0.10 -3.58
C LYS A 61 10.42 -0.27 -4.66
N TYR A 62 9.29 0.41 -4.51
CA TYR A 62 8.39 0.58 -5.64
C TYR A 62 9.13 1.38 -6.70
N GLU A 63 9.11 0.93 -7.95
CA GLU A 63 9.52 1.77 -9.08
C GLU A 63 8.72 3.06 -8.98
N LYS A 64 9.42 4.19 -8.82
CA LYS A 64 8.79 5.50 -8.95
C LYS A 64 8.21 5.52 -10.36
N GLU A 65 6.91 5.76 -10.50
CA GLU A 65 6.48 6.47 -11.69
C GLU A 65 7.26 7.79 -11.63
N LEU A 66 8.15 8.01 -12.60
CA LEU A 66 8.82 9.29 -12.76
C LEU A 66 7.71 10.35 -12.73
N ASP A 67 7.72 11.20 -11.70
CA ASP A 67 6.86 12.38 -11.74
C ASP A 67 7.34 13.19 -12.96
N PRO A 68 6.48 13.60 -13.89
CA PRO A 68 6.90 14.42 -15.02
C PRO A 68 7.63 15.70 -14.59
N ARG A 69 7.47 16.14 -13.34
CA ARG A 69 8.20 17.28 -12.74
C ARG A 69 9.63 16.95 -12.30
N ASP A 70 9.98 15.67 -12.17
CA ASP A 70 11.36 15.20 -11.94
C ASP A 70 12.18 15.17 -13.26
N ILE A 71 11.56 15.49 -14.41
CA ILE A 71 12.19 15.55 -15.75
C ILE A 71 12.34 17.03 -16.17
N ILE A 72 13.07 17.83 -15.40
CA ILE A 72 13.62 19.10 -15.88
C ILE A 72 15.02 19.23 -15.25
N ASP A 73 16.05 19.09 -16.10
CA ASP A 73 17.44 19.49 -15.83
C ASP A 73 17.55 21.01 -15.65
#